data_AF-A0A3M0ZRU4-F1
#
_entry.id   AF-A0A3M0ZRU4-F1
#
_cell.length_a   1.000
_cell.length_b   1.000
_cell.length_c   1.000
_cell.angle_alpha   90.00
_cell.angle_beta   90.00
_cell.angle_gamma   90.00
#
_symmetry.space_group_name_H-M   'P 1'
#
loop_
_entity.id
_entity.type
_entity.pdbx_description
1 polymer ?
#
loop_
_entity_poly.entity_id
_entity_poly.type
_entity_poly.pdbx_seq_one_letter_code
_entity_poly.pdbx_strand_id
1 'polypeptide(L)'
;MNKFSDWVAFEQIKEKFPEAPGLFQVKVKGGLLSYPKGKSAMFYYGYTSNLRRGAANFLSKILPVLEVNEEVLLIRWMSVKEVEAKFQAYLSTFYKRFGSLPLGNEMLIKKTRQR
;
A
#
# COMPACT_ATOMS: atom_id res chain seq x y z
N MET A 1 16.52 -12.84 4.33
CA MET A 1 15.41 -12.96 3.36
C MET A 1 14.34 -11.95 3.74
N ASN A 2 14.14 -10.88 2.97
CA ASN A 2 13.13 -9.87 3.32
C ASN A 2 11.76 -10.43 2.89
N LYS A 3 10.95 -10.85 3.87
CA LYS A 3 9.61 -11.40 3.67
C LYS A 3 8.59 -10.38 4.17
N PHE A 4 7.44 -10.32 3.51
CA PHE A 4 6.30 -9.59 4.04
C PHE A 4 5.74 -10.27 5.30
N SER A 5 5.25 -9.45 6.22
CA SER A 5 4.40 -9.90 7.33
C SER A 5 3.11 -10.54 6.82
N ASP A 6 2.37 -11.14 7.76
CA ASP A 6 0.98 -11.49 7.53
C ASP A 6 0.13 -10.23 7.29
N TRP A 7 -1.04 -10.45 6.69
CA TRP A 7 -2.05 -9.41 6.51
C TRP A 7 -2.75 -9.15 7.83
N VAL A 8 -2.85 -7.89 8.22
CA VAL A 8 -3.47 -7.45 9.47
C VAL A 8 -4.45 -6.31 9.22
N ALA A 9 -5.38 -6.12 10.14
CA ALA A 9 -6.26 -4.96 10.13
C ALA A 9 -5.51 -3.69 10.58
N PHE A 10 -6.02 -2.52 10.23
CA PHE A 10 -5.32 -1.25 10.45
C PHE A 10 -5.20 -0.87 11.93
N GLU A 11 -6.14 -1.31 12.77
CA GLU A 11 -6.13 -1.12 14.23
C GLU A 11 -4.89 -1.78 14.87
N GLN A 12 -4.35 -2.82 14.23
CA GLN A 12 -3.19 -3.57 14.71
C GLN A 12 -1.85 -2.87 14.36
N ILE A 13 -1.87 -1.74 13.65
CA ILE A 13 -0.64 -1.04 13.22
C ILE A 13 0.22 -0.66 14.41
N LYS A 14 -0.36 -0.05 15.45
CA LYS A 14 0.41 0.47 16.60
C LYS A 14 1.24 -0.62 17.28
N GLU A 15 0.67 -1.81 17.39
CA GLU A 15 1.28 -2.95 18.07
C GLU A 15 2.28 -3.68 17.19
N LYS A 16 1.97 -3.83 15.89
CA LYS A 16 2.72 -4.75 15.01
C LYS A 16 3.74 -4.08 14.09
N PHE A 17 3.57 -2.81 13.74
CA PHE A 17 4.48 -2.17 12.79
C PHE A 17 5.79 -1.75 13.45
N PRO A 18 6.94 -2.15 12.88
CA PRO A 18 8.25 -1.79 13.42
C PRO A 18 8.60 -0.34 13.11
N GLU A 19 9.49 0.23 13.92
CA GLU A 19 10.09 1.54 13.68
C GLU A 19 11.33 1.41 12.80
N ALA A 20 11.15 0.87 11.59
CA ALA A 20 12.25 0.62 10.65
C ALA A 20 11.89 1.09 9.24
N PRO A 21 12.89 1.34 8.37
CA PRO A 21 12.65 1.57 6.95
C PRO A 21 12.01 0.34 6.31
N GLY A 22 11.09 0.59 5.38
CA GLY A 22 10.46 -0.49 4.67
C GLY A 22 9.37 -0.03 3.73
N LEU A 23 8.62 -1.02 3.28
CA LEU A 23 7.48 -0.84 2.41
C LEU A 23 6.27 -1.58 2.95
N PHE A 24 5.09 -1.06 2.65
CA PHE A 24 3.82 -1.65 3.04
C PHE A 24 2.91 -1.78 1.82
N GLN A 25 2.06 -2.80 1.89
CA GLN A 25 1.05 -3.06 0.89
C GLN A 25 -0.31 -3.06 1.56
N VAL A 26 -1.29 -2.55 0.85
CA VAL A 26 -2.69 -2.48 1.25
C VAL A 26 -3.50 -3.24 0.23
N LYS A 27 -4.47 -4.03 0.70
CA LYS A 27 -5.39 -4.79 -0.13
C LYS A 27 -6.82 -4.63 0.35
N VAL A 28 -7.79 -4.86 -0.51
CA VAL A 28 -9.18 -5.08 -0.07
C VAL A 28 -9.29 -6.39 0.71
N LYS A 29 -10.04 -6.35 1.80
CA LYS A 29 -10.30 -7.50 2.68
C LYS A 29 -11.17 -8.54 1.98
N GLY A 30 -12.15 -8.09 1.18
CA GLY A 30 -13.07 -8.94 0.43
C GLY A 30 -13.10 -8.60 -1.06
N GLY A 31 -13.30 -9.63 -1.89
CA GLY A 31 -13.43 -9.50 -3.34
C GLY A 31 -12.12 -9.17 -4.07
N LEU A 32 -12.26 -8.73 -5.33
CA LEU A 32 -11.15 -8.31 -6.17
C LEU A 32 -11.52 -7.01 -6.89
N LEU A 33 -10.56 -6.11 -7.01
CA LEU A 33 -10.67 -4.91 -7.81
C LEU A 33 -10.39 -5.25 -9.28
N SER A 34 -11.12 -4.61 -10.19
CA SER A 34 -10.91 -4.73 -11.63
C SER A 34 -9.78 -3.82 -12.10
N TYR A 35 -8.89 -4.39 -12.91
CA TYR A 35 -7.76 -3.73 -13.55
C TYR A 35 -7.79 -4.02 -15.06
N PRO A 36 -7.12 -3.21 -15.90
CA PRO A 36 -7.16 -3.38 -17.37
C PRO A 36 -6.82 -4.79 -17.86
N LYS A 37 -5.87 -5.49 -17.22
CA LYS A 37 -5.42 -6.83 -17.61
C LYS A 37 -5.83 -7.93 -16.62
N GLY A 38 -6.75 -7.68 -15.69
CA GLY A 38 -7.21 -8.72 -14.77
C GLY A 38 -7.83 -8.21 -13.48
N LYS A 39 -7.82 -9.03 -12.44
CA LYS A 39 -8.37 -8.70 -11.13
C LYS A 39 -7.33 -8.90 -10.03
N SER A 40 -7.32 -8.03 -9.02
CA SER A 40 -6.40 -8.12 -7.89
C SER A 40 -7.01 -7.55 -6.63
N ALA A 41 -6.67 -8.12 -5.48
CA ALA A 41 -7.04 -7.52 -4.19
C ALA A 41 -6.17 -6.32 -3.83
N MET A 42 -5.02 -6.12 -4.49
CA MET A 42 -4.10 -5.03 -4.14
C MET A 42 -4.76 -3.68 -4.40
N PHE A 43 -4.61 -2.76 -3.47
CA PHE A 43 -5.19 -1.42 -3.55
C PHE A 43 -4.11 -0.34 -3.56
N TYR A 44 -3.10 -0.43 -2.69
CA TYR A 44 -2.09 0.61 -2.56
C TYR A 44 -0.75 0.04 -2.10
N TYR A 45 0.35 0.53 -2.65
CA TYR A 45 1.71 0.31 -2.14
C TYR A 45 2.28 1.63 -1.62
N GLY A 46 3.01 1.57 -0.52
CA GLY A 46 3.77 2.69 0.03
C GLY A 46 5.14 2.27 0.53
N TYR A 47 6.05 3.24 0.64
CA TYR A 47 7.36 3.07 1.26
C TYR A 47 7.62 4.21 2.23
N THR A 48 8.51 3.97 3.18
CA THR A 48 8.83 4.94 4.24
C THR A 48 10.13 4.61 4.94
N SER A 49 10.78 5.62 5.52
CA SER A 49 11.93 5.44 6.42
C SER A 49 11.52 4.93 7.81
N ASN A 50 10.23 4.97 8.16
CA ASN A 50 9.70 4.43 9.41
C ASN A 50 8.30 3.85 9.18
N LEU A 51 8.21 2.52 9.15
CA LEU A 51 6.98 1.78 8.84
C LEU A 51 5.80 2.18 9.73
N ARG A 52 6.01 2.29 11.05
CA ARG A 52 4.97 2.73 12.00
C ARG A 52 4.43 4.12 11.66
N ARG A 53 5.31 5.11 11.47
CA ARG A 53 4.91 6.48 11.11
C ARG A 53 4.30 6.56 9.71
N GLY A 54 4.84 5.82 8.75
CA GLY A 54 4.33 5.79 7.38
C GLY A 54 2.93 5.19 7.28
N ALA A 55 2.66 4.11 8.02
CA ALA A 55 1.33 3.51 8.08
C ALA A 55 0.32 4.44 8.77
N ALA A 56 0.71 5.10 9.86
CA ALA A 56 -0.13 6.11 10.51
C ALA A 56 -0.41 7.33 9.61
N ASN A 57 0.58 7.78 8.83
CA ASN A 57 0.39 8.84 7.84
C ASN A 57 -0.53 8.40 6.70
N PHE A 58 -0.42 7.15 6.24
CA PHE A 58 -1.35 6.61 5.25
C PHE A 58 -2.79 6.69 5.75
N LEU A 59 -3.05 6.24 6.98
CA LEU A 59 -4.38 6.29 7.59
C LEU A 59 -4.94 7.71 7.74
N SER A 60 -4.14 8.63 8.29
CA SER A 60 -4.61 9.96 8.66
C SER A 60 -4.63 10.97 7.53
N LYS A 61 -3.84 10.76 6.46
CA LYS A 61 -3.64 11.77 5.40
C LYS A 61 -3.95 11.25 4.00
N ILE A 62 -3.58 10.01 3.70
CA ILE A 62 -3.74 9.45 2.35
C ILE A 62 -5.13 8.85 2.19
N LEU A 63 -5.54 7.99 3.12
CA LEU A 63 -6.79 7.25 3.03
C LEU A 63 -8.03 8.17 2.95
N PRO A 64 -8.13 9.29 3.70
CA PRO A 64 -9.25 10.23 3.56
C PRO A 64 -9.31 10.87 2.17
N VAL A 65 -8.15 11.15 1.55
CA VAL A 65 -8.09 11.68 0.18
C VAL A 65 -8.59 10.65 -0.83
N LEU A 66 -8.38 9.36 -0.56
CA LEU A 66 -8.85 8.26 -1.40
C LEU A 66 -10.33 7.93 -1.21
N GLU A 67 -10.99 8.46 -0.17
CA GLU A 67 -12.42 8.25 0.12
C GLU A 67 -12.79 6.76 0.27
N VAL A 68 -11.89 5.98 0.89
CA VAL A 68 -12.08 4.54 1.18
C VAL A 68 -12.03 4.31 2.69
N ASN A 69 -12.92 3.45 3.21
CA ASN A 69 -12.94 3.06 4.62
C ASN A 69 -11.78 2.08 4.94
N GLU A 70 -11.12 2.24 6.09
CA GLU A 70 -10.05 1.34 6.53
C GLU A 70 -10.54 -0.08 6.86
N GLU A 71 -11.79 -0.26 7.30
CA GLU A 71 -12.37 -1.55 7.70
C GLU A 71 -12.46 -2.56 6.54
N VAL A 72 -12.50 -2.06 5.30
CA VAL A 72 -12.53 -2.88 4.09
C VAL A 72 -11.12 -3.19 3.57
N LEU A 73 -10.09 -2.77 4.28
CA LEU A 73 -8.70 -2.92 3.86
C LEU A 73 -7.89 -3.75 4.86
N LEU A 74 -6.83 -4.37 4.36
CA LEU A 74 -5.81 -5.04 5.14
C LEU A 74 -4.45 -4.51 4.74
N ILE A 75 -3.53 -4.45 5.69
CA ILE A 75 -2.16 -3.96 5.48
C ILE A 75 -1.14 -5.04 5.86
N ARG A 76 0.02 -5.02 5.20
CA ARG A 76 1.20 -5.78 5.58
C ARG A 76 2.45 -4.98 5.28
N TRP A 77 3.57 -5.34 5.90
CA TRP A 77 4.83 -4.63 5.74
C TRP A 77 6.01 -5.57 5.47
N MET A 78 7.10 -4.98 4.99
CA MET A 78 8.41 -5.63 4.88
C MET A 78 9.47 -4.58 5.21
N SER A 79 10.31 -4.87 6.19
CA SER A 79 11.48 -4.04 6.49
C SER A 79 12.56 -4.26 5.43
N VAL A 80 13.09 -3.17 4.88
CA VAL A 80 14.16 -3.19 3.88
C VAL A 80 14.86 -1.83 3.86
N LYS A 81 16.19 -1.82 3.67
CA LYS A 81 16.97 -0.57 3.59
C LYS A 81 16.80 0.13 2.24
N GLU A 82 16.85 -0.62 1.15
CA GLU A 82 16.66 -0.14 -0.23
C GLU A 82 15.18 0.04 -0.58
N VAL A 83 14.50 0.93 0.15
CA VAL A 83 13.03 1.09 0.08
C VAL A 83 12.54 1.52 -1.30
N GLU A 84 13.21 2.48 -1.94
CA GLU A 84 12.75 3.09 -3.19
C GLU A 84 12.91 2.14 -4.38
N ALA A 85 14.09 1.56 -4.57
CA ALA A 85 14.33 0.59 -5.64
C ALA A 85 13.37 -0.61 -5.55
N LYS A 86 13.16 -1.14 -4.33
CA LYS A 86 12.18 -2.21 -4.12
C LYS A 86 10.76 -1.76 -4.41
N PHE A 87 10.37 -0.57 -3.97
CA PHE A 87 9.04 -0.02 -4.24
C PHE A 87 8.77 0.11 -5.74
N GLN A 88 9.71 0.68 -6.49
CA GLN A 88 9.62 0.80 -7.95
C GLN A 88 9.52 -0.56 -8.64
N ALA A 89 10.29 -1.55 -8.18
CA ALA A 89 10.20 -2.93 -8.70
C ALA A 89 8.81 -3.54 -8.46
N TYR A 90 8.19 -3.32 -7.30
CA TYR A 90 6.82 -3.79 -7.02
C TYR A 90 5.78 -3.08 -7.90
N LEU A 91 5.88 -1.76 -8.07
CA LEU A 91 4.97 -1.03 -8.96
C LEU A 91 5.12 -1.48 -10.41
N SER A 92 6.35 -1.62 -10.91
CA SER A 92 6.64 -2.10 -12.27
C SER A 92 6.07 -3.50 -12.50
N THR A 93 6.27 -4.41 -11.54
CA THR A 93 5.73 -5.77 -11.61
C THR A 93 4.20 -5.78 -11.63
N PHE A 94 3.58 -4.97 -10.77
CA PHE A 94 2.13 -4.84 -10.72
C PHE A 94 1.58 -4.30 -12.05
N TYR A 95 2.17 -3.22 -12.56
CA TYR A 95 1.78 -2.60 -13.83
C TYR A 95 1.90 -3.58 -15.00
N LYS A 96 3.03 -4.30 -15.13
CA LYS A 96 3.21 -5.30 -16.18
C LYS A 96 2.10 -6.37 -16.17
N ARG A 97 1.69 -6.79 -14.97
CA ARG A 97 0.67 -7.84 -14.78
C ARG A 97 -0.76 -7.35 -14.96
N PHE A 98 -1.09 -6.16 -14.45
CA PHE A 98 -2.49 -5.70 -14.35
C PHE A 98 -2.82 -4.52 -15.28
N GLY A 99 -1.81 -3.93 -15.93
CA GLY A 99 -1.98 -2.87 -16.93
C GLY A 99 -2.14 -1.46 -16.35
N SER A 100 -2.11 -1.30 -15.02
CA SER A 100 -2.13 -0.01 -14.34
C SER A 100 -1.42 -0.09 -12.98
N LEU A 101 -1.21 1.03 -12.29
CA LEU A 101 -0.73 1.00 -10.90
C LEU A 101 -1.85 0.49 -9.96
N PRO A 102 -1.55 0.09 -8.71
CA PRO A 102 -2.61 -0.20 -7.76
C PRO A 102 -3.57 1.00 -7.65
N LEU A 103 -4.88 0.72 -7.57
CA LEU A 103 -5.92 1.73 -7.73
C LEU A 103 -5.74 2.97 -6.83
N GLY A 104 -5.41 2.76 -5.56
CA GLY A 104 -5.13 3.83 -4.61
C GLY A 104 -3.92 4.68 -5.00
N ASN A 105 -2.87 4.09 -5.59
CA ASN A 105 -1.73 4.86 -6.10
C ASN A 105 -2.15 5.72 -7.30
N GLU A 106 -2.96 5.20 -8.23
CA GLU A 106 -3.48 5.98 -9.37
C GLU A 106 -4.38 7.14 -8.93
N MET A 107 -5.29 6.86 -8.01
CA MET A 107 -6.21 7.86 -7.45
C MET A 107 -5.44 9.00 -6.78
N LEU A 108 -4.43 8.69 -5.98
CA LEU A 108 -3.61 9.70 -5.32
C LEU A 108 -2.90 10.60 -6.34
N ILE A 109 -2.27 10.02 -7.38
CA ILE A 109 -1.60 10.78 -8.44
C ILE A 109 -2.58 11.72 -9.16
N LYS A 110 -3.81 11.25 -9.45
CA LYS A 110 -4.83 12.08 -10.09
C LYS A 110 -5.26 13.24 -9.20
N LYS A 111 -5.50 12.98 -7.91
CA LYS A 111 -5.92 14.02 -6.95
C LYS A 111 -4.83 15.04 -6.63
N THR A 112 -3.55 14.67 -6.68
CA THR A 112 -2.45 15.62 -6.47
C THR A 112 -2.15 16.48 -7.70
N ARG A 113 -2.46 16.02 -8.91
CA ARG A 113 -2.31 16.81 -10.15
C ARG A 113 -3.46 17.79 -10.40
N GLN A 114 -4.56 17.66 -9.68
CA GLN A 114 -5.75 18.53 -9.77
C GLN A 114 -5.73 19.68 -8.75
N ARG A 115 -4.65 19.82 -7.99
CA ARG A 115 -4.42 20.89 -7.00
C ARG A 115 -3.26 21.75 -7.47
#